data_AF-A0A9Q1IAI6-F1
#
_entry.id   AF-A0A9Q1IAI6-F1
#
_cell.length_a   1.000
_cell.length_b   1.000
_cell.length_c   1.000
_cell.angle_alpha   90.00
_cell.angle_beta   90.00
_cell.angle_gamma   90.00
#
_symmetry.space_group_name_H-M   'P 1'
#
loop_
_entity.id
_entity.type
_entity.pdbx_description
1 polymer ?
#
loop_
_entity_poly.entity_id
_entity_poly.type
_entity_poly.pdbx_seq_one_letter_code
_entity_poly.pdbx_strand_id
1 'polypeptide(L)'
;MTPSHRSDLLTDALLHYSKKVERKQITLLPQRLAKAAKVKEEARAEFTALLQSVPGTTITAVRGWGEDLVNSLEKTSISLSWEEAYVENLHQLELGRTQLEAPRGGAQVLEVVKRTERARRQVDILERRHRVRQRWSLTTTDSERYLTAAMEKRAQAVLDSVSNLAFERKFMCGLMAKYAEGQTIAKKLSRQIHKLNSKIRRNVKLYNLKRPVIPSSSTLPTLMTFEIAMNPESGLWSQHSVSHDAAFQLKQRLFVLLSLHDRASEEMNIIKRPVCRVRED
;
A
#
# COMPACT_ATOMS: atom_id res chain seq x y z
N MET A 1 37.67 5.08 -41.14
CA MET A 1 36.74 6.00 -40.47
C MET A 1 37.54 6.80 -39.44
N THR A 2 37.81 8.07 -39.70
CA THR A 2 38.58 8.95 -38.79
C THR A 2 37.72 9.32 -37.58
N PRO A 3 38.34 9.69 -36.44
CA PRO A 3 37.60 10.17 -35.27
C PRO A 3 36.64 11.33 -35.58
N SER A 4 37.03 12.24 -36.48
CA SER A 4 36.17 13.34 -36.93
C SER A 4 34.90 12.84 -37.64
N HIS A 5 35.03 11.91 -38.59
CA HIS A 5 33.85 11.34 -39.29
C HIS A 5 32.91 10.57 -38.36
N ARG A 6 33.40 10.04 -37.23
CA ARG A 6 32.52 9.42 -36.20
C ARG A 6 31.75 10.47 -35.42
N SER A 7 32.40 11.58 -35.06
CA SER A 7 31.76 12.70 -34.38
C SER A 7 30.66 13.30 -35.25
N ASP A 8 30.94 13.52 -36.54
CA ASP A 8 29.99 14.11 -37.48
C ASP A 8 28.76 13.22 -37.66
N LEU A 9 28.96 11.91 -37.86
CA LEU A 9 27.86 10.95 -37.99
C LEU A 9 26.97 10.90 -36.72
N LEU A 10 27.58 10.96 -35.52
CA LEU A 10 26.83 10.98 -34.27
C LEU A 10 26.05 12.29 -34.10
N THR A 11 26.63 13.43 -34.46
CA THR A 11 25.95 14.72 -34.46
C THR A 11 24.77 14.73 -35.42
N ASP A 12 24.96 14.24 -36.66
CA ASP A 12 23.89 14.14 -37.65
C ASP A 12 22.77 13.21 -37.20
N ALA A 13 23.11 12.07 -36.59
CA ALA A 13 22.13 11.16 -36.02
C ALA A 13 21.33 11.84 -34.90
N LEU A 14 22.01 12.52 -33.97
CA LEU A 14 21.35 13.26 -32.88
C LEU A 14 20.44 14.37 -33.42
N LEU A 15 20.88 15.13 -34.42
CA LEU A 15 20.08 16.17 -35.09
C LEU A 15 18.86 15.59 -35.81
N HIS A 16 19.01 14.45 -36.47
CA HIS A 16 17.91 13.78 -37.13
C HIS A 16 16.87 13.28 -36.11
N TYR A 17 17.31 12.63 -35.02
CA TYR A 17 16.40 12.19 -33.97
C TYR A 17 15.76 13.34 -33.21
N SER A 18 16.48 14.43 -32.96
CA SER A 18 15.93 15.62 -32.30
C SER A 18 14.81 16.24 -33.15
N LYS A 19 15.04 16.48 -34.45
CA LYS A 19 14.02 16.97 -35.39
C LYS A 19 12.82 16.04 -35.49
N LYS A 20 13.04 14.72 -35.48
CA LYS A 20 11.96 13.73 -35.51
C LYS A 20 11.11 13.78 -34.24
N VAL A 21 11.73 13.93 -33.07
CA VAL A 21 11.03 14.07 -31.79
C VAL A 21 10.27 15.40 -31.73
N GLU A 22 10.90 16.49 -32.15
CA GLU A 22 10.32 17.84 -32.21
C GLU A 22 9.05 17.88 -33.06
N ARG A 23 9.10 17.38 -34.30
CA ARG A 23 7.92 17.30 -35.19
C ARG A 23 6.76 16.54 -34.56
N LYS A 24 7.07 15.47 -33.81
CA LYS A 24 6.06 14.70 -33.09
C LYS A 24 5.49 15.48 -31.90
N GLN A 25 6.30 16.29 -31.23
CA GLN A 25 5.84 17.11 -30.09
C GLN A 25 4.98 18.30 -30.54
N ILE A 26 5.27 18.92 -31.70
CA ILE A 26 4.50 20.04 -32.25
C ILE A 26 3.02 19.68 -32.41
N THR A 27 2.70 18.44 -32.78
CA THR A 27 1.31 17.99 -32.93
C THR A 27 0.71 17.50 -31.61
N LEU A 28 1.51 16.84 -30.76
CA LEU A 28 1.02 16.24 -29.51
C LEU A 28 0.81 17.26 -28.38
N LEU A 29 1.65 18.28 -28.25
CA LEU A 29 1.58 19.24 -27.15
C LEU A 29 0.29 20.08 -27.18
N PRO A 30 -0.15 20.65 -28.33
CA PRO A 30 -1.42 21.36 -28.41
C PRO A 30 -2.62 20.45 -28.11
N GLN A 31 -2.61 19.21 -28.60
CA GLN A 31 -3.67 18.23 -28.33
C GLN A 31 -3.76 17.89 -26.83
N ARG A 32 -2.61 17.68 -26.17
CA ARG A 32 -2.55 17.43 -24.74
C ARG A 32 -2.98 18.65 -23.93
N LEU A 33 -2.57 19.85 -24.34
CA LEU A 33 -2.97 21.10 -23.69
C LEU A 33 -4.48 21.29 -23.76
N ALA A 34 -5.09 21.09 -24.95
CA ALA A 34 -6.53 21.17 -25.14
C ALA A 34 -7.28 20.13 -24.30
N LYS A 35 -6.76 18.89 -24.25
CA LYS A 35 -7.34 17.83 -23.42
C LYS A 35 -7.24 18.15 -21.93
N ALA A 36 -6.09 18.63 -21.46
CA ALA A 36 -5.89 19.02 -20.06
C ALA A 36 -6.80 20.19 -19.67
N ALA A 37 -6.95 21.19 -20.53
CA ALA A 37 -7.88 22.29 -20.33
C ALA A 37 -9.34 21.80 -20.21
N LYS A 38 -9.77 20.93 -21.13
CA LYS A 38 -11.10 20.32 -21.07
C LYS A 38 -11.33 19.54 -19.78
N VAL A 39 -10.40 18.65 -19.42
CA VAL A 39 -10.48 17.85 -18.18
C VAL A 39 -10.52 18.74 -16.94
N LYS A 40 -9.75 19.82 -16.91
CA LYS A 40 -9.74 20.78 -15.81
C LYS A 40 -11.11 21.42 -15.61
N GLU A 41 -11.72 21.92 -16.68
CA GLU A 41 -13.03 22.58 -16.61
C GLU A 41 -14.14 21.59 -16.26
N GLU A 42 -14.15 20.40 -16.87
CA GLU A 42 -15.12 19.34 -16.54
C GLU A 42 -15.02 18.90 -15.08
N ALA A 43 -13.81 18.65 -14.59
CA ALA A 43 -13.58 18.27 -13.20
C ALA A 43 -13.99 19.37 -12.23
N ARG A 44 -13.73 20.65 -12.57
CA ARG A 44 -14.14 21.79 -11.76
C ARG A 44 -15.66 21.93 -11.71
N ALA A 45 -16.33 21.86 -12.86
CA ALA A 45 -17.77 21.97 -12.95
C ALA A 45 -18.45 20.87 -12.13
N GLU A 46 -18.03 19.61 -12.32
CA GLU A 46 -18.56 18.48 -11.56
C GLU A 46 -18.26 18.61 -10.06
N PHE A 47 -17.06 19.06 -9.69
CA PHE A 47 -16.70 19.32 -8.29
C PHE A 47 -17.61 20.35 -7.66
N THR A 48 -17.84 21.49 -8.33
CA THR A 48 -18.69 22.57 -7.80
C THR A 48 -20.14 22.14 -7.67
N ALA A 49 -20.67 21.38 -8.64
CA ALA A 49 -22.01 20.83 -8.57
C ALA A 49 -22.16 19.86 -7.39
N LEU A 50 -21.16 18.98 -7.20
CA LEU A 50 -21.20 17.99 -6.12
C LEU A 50 -20.97 18.63 -4.74
N LEU A 51 -20.21 19.72 -4.65
CA LEU A 51 -20.01 20.46 -3.40
C LEU A 51 -21.32 21.04 -2.86
N GLN A 52 -22.25 21.42 -3.74
CA GLN A 52 -23.58 21.90 -3.34
C GLN A 52 -24.40 20.84 -2.59
N SER A 53 -24.13 19.55 -2.85
CA SER A 53 -24.79 18.44 -2.16
C SER A 53 -24.22 18.14 -0.76
N VAL A 54 -23.12 18.79 -0.36
CA VAL A 54 -22.47 18.59 0.93
C VAL A 54 -22.26 19.94 1.64
N PRO A 55 -23.31 20.54 2.23
CA PRO A 55 -23.24 21.85 2.86
C PRO A 55 -22.21 21.88 3.99
N GLY A 56 -21.45 22.98 4.08
CA GLY A 56 -20.38 23.17 5.07
C GLY A 56 -19.02 22.59 4.67
N THR A 57 -18.91 21.91 3.52
CA THR A 57 -17.63 21.43 3.00
C THR A 57 -16.93 22.49 2.17
N THR A 58 -15.66 22.77 2.47
CA THR A 58 -14.82 23.70 1.72
C THR A 58 -13.74 22.96 0.92
N ILE A 59 -13.15 23.61 -0.09
CA ILE A 59 -12.02 23.04 -0.85
C ILE A 59 -10.85 22.66 0.08
N THR A 60 -10.59 23.49 1.10
CA THR A 60 -9.55 23.21 2.10
C THR A 60 -9.86 21.99 2.94
N ALA A 61 -11.12 21.77 3.33
CA ALA A 61 -11.53 20.56 4.03
C ALA A 61 -11.31 19.31 3.16
N VAL A 62 -11.65 19.36 1.86
CA VAL A 62 -11.42 18.24 0.93
C VAL A 62 -9.93 17.94 0.78
N ARG A 63 -9.06 18.96 0.74
CA ARG A 63 -7.60 18.77 0.73
C ARG A 63 -7.11 18.08 2.01
N GLY A 64 -7.60 18.52 3.17
CA GLY A 64 -7.26 17.95 4.47
C GLY A 64 -7.59 16.46 4.59
N TRP A 65 -8.66 15.99 3.94
CA TRP A 65 -9.01 14.56 3.93
C TRP A 65 -7.91 13.67 3.35
N GLY A 66 -7.15 14.17 2.38
CA GLY A 66 -6.01 13.43 1.82
C GLY A 66 -4.89 13.26 2.84
N GLU A 67 -4.57 14.31 3.57
CA GLU A 67 -3.56 14.29 4.64
C GLU A 67 -4.01 13.40 5.81
N ASP A 68 -5.28 13.50 6.22
CA ASP A 68 -5.87 12.63 7.24
C ASP A 68 -5.83 11.14 6.83
N LEU A 69 -6.09 10.86 5.54
CA LEU A 69 -6.02 9.51 5.01
C LEU A 69 -4.57 8.99 5.03
N VAL A 70 -3.60 9.78 4.59
CA VAL A 70 -2.18 9.40 4.66
C VAL A 70 -1.74 9.18 6.11
N ASN A 71 -2.09 10.10 7.01
CA ASN A 71 -1.77 10.00 8.43
C ASN A 71 -2.41 8.79 9.11
N SER A 72 -3.65 8.43 8.73
CA SER A 72 -4.33 7.24 9.24
C SER A 72 -3.74 5.95 8.69
N LEU A 73 -3.31 5.93 7.42
CA LEU A 73 -2.60 4.81 6.80
C LEU A 73 -1.21 4.62 7.43
N GLU A 74 -0.48 5.69 7.73
CA GLU A 74 0.85 5.62 8.36
C GLU A 74 0.80 5.14 9.82
N LYS A 75 -0.28 5.45 10.55
CA LYS A 75 -0.51 4.99 11.93
C LYS A 75 -0.87 3.50 12.05
N THR A 76 -0.99 2.75 10.95
CA THR A 76 -1.26 1.30 10.98
C THR A 76 -0.10 0.44 11.48
N SER A 77 1.01 1.04 11.95
CA SER A 77 2.05 0.30 12.66
C SER A 77 1.47 -0.29 13.95
N ILE A 78 1.53 -1.62 14.08
CA ILE A 78 1.04 -2.37 15.24
C ILE A 78 1.73 -1.84 16.51
N SER A 79 0.99 -1.15 17.36
CA SER A 79 1.48 -0.67 18.64
C SER A 79 1.30 -1.75 19.70
N LEU A 80 2.40 -2.41 20.06
CA LEU A 80 2.45 -3.30 21.21
C LEU A 80 2.83 -2.51 22.46
N SER A 81 2.25 -2.88 23.61
CA SER A 81 2.80 -2.48 24.90
C SER A 81 4.20 -3.07 25.07
N TRP A 82 4.99 -2.54 25.98
CA TRP A 82 6.33 -3.08 26.20
C TRP A 82 6.25 -4.51 26.79
N GLU A 83 5.24 -4.81 27.60
CA GLU A 83 4.96 -6.16 28.13
C GLU A 83 4.59 -7.14 27.02
N GLU A 84 3.69 -6.75 26.11
CA GLU A 84 3.30 -7.53 24.94
C GLU A 84 4.51 -7.83 24.04
N ALA A 85 5.32 -6.82 23.74
CA ALA A 85 6.54 -6.98 22.96
C ALA A 85 7.58 -7.84 23.70
N TYR A 86 7.70 -7.68 25.01
CA TYR A 86 8.65 -8.43 25.83
C TYR A 86 8.31 -9.92 25.85
N VAL A 87 7.06 -10.26 26.13
CA VAL A 87 6.59 -11.65 26.17
C VAL A 87 6.61 -12.28 24.77
N GLU A 88 6.25 -11.53 23.71
CA GLU A 88 6.39 -12.01 22.32
C GLU A 88 7.85 -12.40 22.04
N ASN A 89 8.83 -11.57 22.39
CA ASN A 89 10.25 -11.87 22.16
C ASN A 89 10.75 -13.04 23.05
N LEU A 90 10.29 -13.16 24.30
CA LEU A 90 10.60 -14.32 25.14
C LEU A 90 10.05 -15.61 24.54
N HIS A 91 8.82 -15.60 24.04
CA HIS A 91 8.23 -16.75 23.37
C HIS A 91 9.01 -17.12 22.09
N GLN A 92 9.46 -16.12 21.31
CA GLN A 92 10.33 -16.36 20.15
C GLN A 92 11.68 -16.99 20.53
N LEU A 93 12.24 -16.65 21.70
CA LEU A 93 13.46 -17.27 22.20
C LEU A 93 13.27 -18.74 22.54
N GLU A 94 12.22 -19.09 23.29
CA GLU A 94 11.96 -20.49 23.65
C GLU A 94 11.61 -21.33 22.41
N LEU A 95 10.80 -20.78 21.50
CA LEU A 95 10.53 -21.42 20.22
C LEU A 95 11.82 -21.62 19.40
N GLY A 96 12.71 -20.63 19.39
CA GLY A 96 13.99 -20.72 18.71
C GLY A 96 14.90 -21.81 19.28
N ARG A 97 14.91 -22.00 20.61
CA ARG A 97 15.68 -23.06 21.29
C ARG A 97 15.18 -24.45 20.91
N THR A 98 13.88 -24.67 21.04
CA THR A 98 13.25 -25.95 20.65
C THR A 98 13.44 -26.25 19.16
N GLN A 99 13.43 -25.23 18.30
CA GLN A 99 13.68 -25.41 16.86
C GLN A 99 15.12 -25.77 16.51
N LEU A 100 16.11 -25.37 17.32
CA LEU A 100 17.53 -25.71 17.14
C LEU A 100 17.85 -27.14 17.58
N GLU A 101 17.06 -27.70 18.48
CA GLU A 101 17.17 -29.10 18.91
C GLU A 101 16.62 -30.08 17.87
N ALA A 102 15.78 -29.61 16.94
CA ALA A 102 15.19 -30.44 15.89
C ALA A 102 16.15 -30.68 14.71
N PRO A 103 16.13 -31.88 14.08
CA PRO A 103 16.97 -32.17 12.92
C PRO A 103 16.60 -31.30 11.72
N ARG A 104 17.54 -30.47 11.26
CA ARG A 104 17.36 -29.51 10.14
C ARG A 104 18.59 -29.40 9.27
N GLY A 105 18.39 -28.98 8.02
CA GLY A 105 19.49 -28.62 7.12
C GLY A 105 20.18 -27.30 7.53
N GLY A 106 21.47 -27.16 7.22
CA GLY A 106 22.30 -26.03 7.69
C GLY A 106 21.78 -24.63 7.37
N ALA A 107 21.11 -24.43 6.22
CA ALA A 107 20.51 -23.15 5.86
C ALA A 107 19.33 -22.75 6.78
N GLN A 108 18.50 -23.73 7.19
CA GLN A 108 17.38 -23.50 8.11
C GLN A 108 17.89 -23.23 9.52
N VAL A 109 18.93 -23.93 9.95
CA VAL A 109 19.58 -23.70 11.25
C VAL A 109 20.09 -22.25 11.33
N LEU A 110 20.77 -21.77 10.29
CA LEU A 110 21.27 -20.38 10.25
C LEU A 110 20.15 -19.34 10.34
N GLU A 111 18.99 -19.60 9.70
CA GLU A 111 17.83 -18.71 9.78
C GLU A 111 17.25 -18.65 11.21
N VAL A 112 17.11 -19.82 11.85
CA VAL A 112 16.64 -19.91 13.24
C VAL A 112 17.59 -19.20 14.18
N VAL A 113 18.91 -19.43 14.08
CA VAL A 113 19.92 -18.75 14.90
C VAL A 113 19.81 -17.23 14.77
N LYS A 114 19.71 -16.70 13.54
CA LYS A 114 19.56 -15.26 13.30
C LYS A 114 18.29 -14.70 13.93
N ARG A 115 17.18 -15.44 13.89
CA ARG A 115 15.90 -15.03 14.51
C ARG A 115 16.01 -15.04 16.04
N THR A 116 16.58 -16.10 16.62
CA THR A 116 16.76 -16.24 18.08
C THR A 116 17.68 -15.14 18.62
N GLU A 117 18.79 -14.84 17.95
CA GLU A 117 19.71 -13.77 18.37
C GLU A 117 19.06 -12.37 18.30
N ARG A 118 18.19 -12.12 17.31
CA ARG A 118 17.41 -10.87 17.27
C ARG A 118 16.45 -10.78 18.45
N ALA A 119 15.71 -11.84 18.73
CA ALA A 119 14.78 -11.88 19.86
C ALA A 119 15.53 -11.68 21.19
N ARG A 120 16.71 -12.30 21.34
CA ARG A 120 17.59 -12.13 22.52
C ARG A 120 17.96 -10.68 22.75
N ARG A 121 18.45 -10.01 21.70
CA ARG A 121 18.84 -8.60 21.79
C ARG A 121 17.65 -7.71 22.16
N GLN A 122 16.46 -7.98 21.63
CA GLN A 122 15.26 -7.22 21.98
C GLN A 122 14.85 -7.43 23.43
N VAL A 123 14.91 -8.66 23.93
CA VAL A 123 14.70 -8.98 25.35
C VAL A 123 15.69 -8.20 26.22
N ASP A 124 16.99 -8.26 25.92
CA ASP A 124 18.02 -7.56 26.69
C ASP A 124 17.80 -6.03 26.71
N ILE A 125 17.37 -5.45 25.58
CA ILE A 125 17.03 -4.02 25.49
C ILE A 125 15.84 -3.67 26.37
N LEU A 126 14.78 -4.47 26.32
CA LEU A 126 13.55 -4.25 27.10
C LEU A 126 13.81 -4.43 28.60
N GLU A 127 14.58 -5.46 28.99
CA GLU A 127 14.96 -5.71 30.38
C GLU A 127 15.73 -4.51 30.97
N ARG A 128 16.69 -3.96 30.23
CA ARG A 128 17.43 -2.76 30.65
C ARG A 128 16.55 -1.52 30.71
N ARG A 129 15.73 -1.28 29.67
CA ARG A 129 14.89 -0.08 29.55
C ARG A 129 13.82 -0.02 30.64
N HIS A 130 13.22 -1.16 30.98
CA HIS A 130 12.12 -1.27 31.93
C HIS A 130 12.57 -1.78 33.31
N ARG A 131 13.89 -1.92 33.54
CA ARG A 131 14.50 -2.34 34.81
C ARG A 131 13.94 -3.67 35.34
N VAL A 132 13.76 -4.62 34.44
CA VAL A 132 13.31 -5.97 34.78
C VAL A 132 14.42 -6.68 35.55
N ARG A 133 14.19 -6.94 36.84
CA ARG A 133 15.20 -7.57 37.72
C ARG A 133 15.31 -9.08 37.52
N GLN A 134 14.20 -9.72 37.17
CA GLN A 134 14.11 -11.14 36.94
C GLN A 134 13.31 -11.40 35.67
N ARG A 135 13.86 -12.24 34.78
CA ARG A 135 13.19 -12.63 33.54
C ARG A 135 11.85 -13.28 33.84
N TRP A 136 10.80 -12.88 33.11
CA TRP A 136 9.45 -13.40 33.32
C TRP A 136 9.37 -14.85 32.88
N SER A 137 8.61 -15.66 33.63
CA SER A 137 8.25 -17.00 33.19
C SER A 137 7.10 -16.91 32.18
N LEU A 138 7.17 -17.70 31.11
CA LEU A 138 6.10 -17.82 30.13
C LEU A 138 4.90 -18.65 30.65
N THR A 139 5.03 -19.30 31.80
CA THR A 139 3.98 -20.14 32.41
C THR A 139 3.05 -19.36 33.33
N THR A 140 3.26 -18.05 33.50
CA THR A 140 2.37 -17.22 34.33
C THR A 140 1.15 -16.78 33.54
N THR A 141 0.01 -16.66 34.21
CA THR A 141 -1.26 -16.19 33.63
C THR A 141 -1.11 -14.82 32.97
N ASP A 142 -0.31 -13.92 33.56
CA ASP A 142 -0.05 -12.60 32.97
C ASP A 142 0.76 -12.69 31.67
N SER A 143 1.78 -13.54 31.60
CA SER A 143 2.54 -13.76 30.38
C SER A 143 1.67 -14.34 29.27
N GLU A 144 0.82 -15.32 29.59
CA GLU A 144 -0.14 -15.87 28.63
C GLU A 144 -1.11 -14.80 28.10
N ARG A 145 -1.59 -13.91 28.98
CA ARG A 145 -2.46 -12.79 28.60
C ARG A 145 -1.77 -11.83 27.64
N TYR A 146 -0.54 -11.38 27.97
CA TYR A 146 0.20 -10.47 27.10
C TYR A 146 0.61 -11.10 25.78
N LEU A 147 0.97 -12.39 25.78
CA LEU A 147 1.26 -13.13 24.55
C LEU A 147 0.03 -13.21 23.65
N THR A 148 -1.12 -13.55 24.23
CA THR A 148 -2.40 -13.61 23.51
C THR A 148 -2.74 -12.26 22.89
N ALA A 149 -2.71 -11.18 23.68
CA ALA A 149 -2.99 -9.83 23.21
C ALA A 149 -2.03 -9.40 22.07
N ALA A 150 -0.75 -9.72 22.18
CA ALA A 150 0.23 -9.46 21.12
C ALA A 150 -0.12 -10.23 19.84
N MET A 151 -0.44 -11.53 19.95
CA MET A 151 -0.80 -12.36 18.80
C MET A 151 -2.10 -11.90 18.13
N GLU A 152 -3.10 -11.50 18.92
CA GLU A 152 -4.35 -10.92 18.40
C GLU A 152 -4.11 -9.63 17.64
N LYS A 153 -3.34 -8.68 18.19
CA LYS A 153 -2.98 -7.44 17.49
C LYS A 153 -2.23 -7.71 16.18
N ARG A 154 -1.33 -8.70 16.18
CA ARG A 154 -0.60 -9.12 14.97
C ARG A 154 -1.53 -9.74 13.93
N ALA A 155 -2.46 -10.59 14.36
CA ALA A 155 -3.41 -11.25 13.49
C ALA A 155 -4.42 -10.26 12.90
N GLN A 156 -4.93 -9.32 13.72
CA GLN A 156 -5.79 -8.23 13.28
C GLN A 156 -5.12 -7.37 12.21
N ALA A 157 -3.87 -6.96 12.42
CA ALA A 157 -3.15 -6.18 11.42
C ALA A 157 -2.91 -6.94 10.09
N VAL A 158 -2.74 -8.27 10.16
CA VAL A 158 -2.69 -9.10 8.94
C VAL A 158 -4.05 -9.12 8.25
N LEU A 159 -5.16 -9.21 8.99
CA LEU A 159 -6.52 -9.13 8.43
C LEU A 159 -6.79 -7.77 7.79
N ASP A 160 -6.44 -6.67 8.45
CA ASP A 160 -6.56 -5.32 7.90
C ASP A 160 -5.79 -5.21 6.58
N SER A 161 -4.55 -5.73 6.54
CA SER A 161 -3.74 -5.77 5.33
C SER A 161 -4.39 -6.60 4.22
N VAL A 162 -4.97 -7.76 4.54
CA VAL A 162 -5.66 -8.62 3.55
C VAL A 162 -6.92 -7.94 3.03
N SER A 163 -7.73 -7.32 3.90
CA SER A 163 -8.91 -6.55 3.53
C SER A 163 -8.57 -5.48 2.50
N ASN A 164 -7.56 -4.64 2.80
CA ASN A 164 -7.09 -3.60 1.89
C ASN A 164 -6.65 -4.15 0.53
N LEU A 165 -5.90 -5.26 0.52
CA LEU A 165 -5.48 -5.93 -0.72
C LEU A 165 -6.67 -6.49 -1.52
N ALA A 166 -7.71 -6.99 -0.84
CA ALA A 166 -8.91 -7.50 -1.48
C ALA A 166 -9.71 -6.37 -2.15
N PHE A 167 -9.88 -5.23 -1.47
CA PHE A 167 -10.51 -4.03 -2.05
C PHE A 167 -9.70 -3.48 -3.22
N GLU A 168 -8.38 -3.36 -3.09
CA GLU A 168 -7.50 -2.94 -4.20
C GLU A 168 -7.66 -3.88 -5.40
N ARG A 169 -7.68 -5.20 -5.16
CA ARG A 169 -7.89 -6.18 -6.23
C ARG A 169 -9.25 -6.00 -6.91
N LYS A 170 -10.34 -5.82 -6.15
CA LYS A 170 -11.68 -5.57 -6.70
C LYS A 170 -11.69 -4.33 -7.60
N PHE A 171 -11.05 -3.25 -7.15
CA PHE A 171 -10.87 -2.04 -7.96
C PHE A 171 -10.10 -2.32 -9.27
N MET A 172 -8.98 -3.04 -9.20
CA MET A 172 -8.19 -3.38 -10.39
C MET A 172 -8.95 -4.27 -11.39
N CYS A 173 -9.78 -5.20 -10.91
CA CYS A 173 -10.68 -5.99 -11.76
C CYS A 173 -11.73 -5.09 -12.43
N GLY A 174 -12.29 -4.11 -11.72
CA GLY A 174 -13.21 -3.12 -12.30
C GLY A 174 -12.56 -2.27 -13.40
N LEU A 175 -11.31 -1.84 -13.21
CA LEU A 175 -10.55 -1.16 -14.26
C LEU A 175 -10.31 -2.07 -15.48
N MET A 176 -10.00 -3.35 -15.23
CA MET A 176 -9.77 -4.30 -16.32
C MET A 176 -11.02 -4.52 -17.16
N ALA A 177 -12.20 -4.54 -16.54
CA ALA A 177 -13.47 -4.60 -17.26
C ALA A 177 -13.74 -3.32 -18.08
N LYS A 178 -13.44 -2.14 -17.53
CA LYS A 178 -13.69 -0.84 -18.18
C LYS A 178 -12.73 -0.52 -19.33
N TYR A 179 -11.48 -0.96 -19.25
CA TYR A 179 -10.42 -0.62 -20.21
C TYR A 179 -9.89 -1.84 -20.99
N ALA A 180 -10.72 -2.87 -21.15
CA ALA A 180 -10.35 -4.15 -21.75
C ALA A 180 -9.80 -4.03 -23.19
N GLU A 181 -10.15 -2.96 -23.90
CA GLU A 181 -9.79 -2.75 -25.32
C GLU A 181 -8.31 -2.38 -25.54
N GLY A 182 -7.59 -1.95 -24.50
CA GLY A 182 -6.17 -1.59 -24.60
C GLY A 182 -5.24 -2.74 -24.22
N GLN A 183 -4.64 -3.43 -25.20
CA GLN A 183 -3.76 -4.60 -24.94
C GLN A 183 -2.60 -4.31 -23.95
N THR A 184 -2.03 -3.11 -24.00
CA THR A 184 -0.95 -2.68 -23.09
C THR A 184 -1.45 -2.41 -21.67
N ILE A 185 -2.61 -1.78 -21.53
CA ILE A 185 -3.25 -1.48 -20.25
C ILE A 185 -3.71 -2.79 -19.60
N ALA A 186 -4.37 -3.66 -20.36
CA ALA A 186 -4.79 -4.98 -19.91
C ALA A 186 -3.60 -5.80 -19.37
N LYS A 187 -2.49 -5.89 -20.13
CA LYS A 187 -1.26 -6.56 -19.65
C LYS A 187 -0.72 -5.98 -18.34
N LYS A 188 -0.76 -4.66 -18.17
CA LYS A 188 -0.33 -3.99 -16.93
C LYS A 188 -1.25 -4.33 -15.76
N LEU A 189 -2.57 -4.25 -15.96
CA LEU A 189 -3.58 -4.56 -14.95
C LEU A 189 -3.52 -6.03 -14.54
N SER A 190 -3.39 -6.97 -15.49
CA SER A 190 -3.26 -8.40 -15.18
C SER A 190 -2.02 -8.70 -14.32
N ARG A 191 -0.88 -8.06 -14.60
CA ARG A 191 0.32 -8.19 -13.77
C ARG A 191 0.11 -7.65 -12.35
N GLN A 192 -0.61 -6.53 -12.20
CA GLN A 192 -0.93 -5.98 -10.88
C GLN A 192 -1.89 -6.89 -10.11
N ILE A 193 -2.95 -7.39 -10.74
CA ILE A 193 -3.88 -8.35 -10.12
C ILE A 193 -3.13 -9.61 -9.67
N HIS A 194 -2.21 -10.13 -10.49
CA HIS A 194 -1.40 -11.30 -10.11
C HIS A 194 -0.51 -11.02 -8.89
N LYS A 195 0.11 -9.84 -8.82
CA LYS A 195 0.89 -9.41 -7.64
C LYS A 195 0.02 -9.32 -6.38
N LEU A 196 -1.18 -8.77 -6.49
CA LEU A 196 -2.13 -8.69 -5.37
C LEU A 196 -2.55 -10.08 -4.89
N ASN A 197 -2.91 -10.99 -5.81
CA ASN A 197 -3.23 -12.37 -5.47
C ASN A 197 -2.08 -13.07 -4.73
N SER A 198 -0.83 -12.88 -5.17
CA SER A 198 0.36 -13.43 -4.51
C SER A 198 0.53 -12.89 -3.09
N LYS A 199 0.33 -11.58 -2.89
CA LYS A 199 0.39 -10.94 -1.56
C LYS A 199 -0.72 -11.47 -0.64
N ILE A 200 -1.97 -11.54 -1.12
CA ILE A 200 -3.10 -12.08 -0.36
C ILE A 200 -2.80 -13.51 0.07
N ARG A 201 -2.36 -14.40 -0.84
CA ARG A 201 -1.99 -15.79 -0.50
C ARG A 201 -0.91 -15.85 0.58
N ARG A 202 0.10 -14.99 0.50
CA ARG A 202 1.17 -14.92 1.51
C ARG A 202 0.62 -14.51 2.88
N ASN A 203 -0.20 -13.47 2.93
CA ASN A 203 -0.77 -12.97 4.19
C ASN A 203 -1.76 -13.96 4.80
N VAL A 204 -2.58 -14.62 4.00
CA VAL A 204 -3.48 -15.71 4.45
C VAL A 204 -2.69 -16.85 5.09
N LYS A 205 -1.58 -17.28 4.45
CA LYS A 205 -0.69 -18.29 5.03
C LYS A 205 -0.08 -17.82 6.35
N LEU A 206 0.37 -16.56 6.41
CA LEU A 206 0.94 -15.98 7.63
C LEU A 206 -0.08 -15.93 8.78
N TYR A 207 -1.32 -15.54 8.47
CA TYR A 207 -2.42 -15.52 9.43
C TYR A 207 -2.71 -16.93 9.98
N ASN A 208 -2.93 -17.89 9.08
CA ASN A 208 -3.26 -19.27 9.47
C ASN A 208 -2.12 -19.95 10.23
N LEU A 209 -0.85 -19.60 9.96
CA LEU A 209 0.30 -20.12 10.71
C LEU A 209 0.32 -19.62 12.16
N LYS A 210 -0.10 -18.38 12.39
CA LYS A 210 -0.08 -17.74 13.73
C LYS A 210 -1.36 -17.98 14.54
N ARG A 211 -2.46 -18.33 13.86
CA ARG A 211 -3.77 -18.54 14.46
C ARG A 211 -3.81 -19.58 15.60
N PRO A 212 -3.08 -20.71 15.58
CA PRO A 212 -3.17 -21.72 16.64
C PRO A 212 -2.75 -21.22 18.03
N VAL A 213 -2.02 -20.10 18.11
CA VAL A 213 -1.60 -19.48 19.39
C VAL A 213 -2.70 -18.59 19.99
N ILE A 214 -3.72 -18.25 19.22
CA ILE A 214 -4.81 -17.37 19.65
C ILE A 214 -5.96 -18.24 20.19
N PRO A 215 -6.51 -17.94 21.37
CA PRO A 215 -7.63 -18.68 21.94
C PRO A 215 -8.86 -18.71 21.02
N SER A 216 -9.59 -19.82 21.06
CA SER A 216 -10.86 -19.97 20.33
C SER A 216 -11.95 -18.98 20.76
N SER A 217 -11.81 -18.36 21.94
CA SER A 217 -12.68 -17.29 22.44
C SER A 217 -12.46 -15.93 21.75
N SER A 218 -11.40 -15.79 20.95
CA SER A 218 -11.12 -14.56 20.19
C SER A 218 -12.18 -14.31 19.12
N THR A 219 -12.57 -13.04 18.93
CA THR A 219 -13.53 -12.61 17.88
C THR A 219 -12.95 -12.73 16.46
N LEU A 220 -11.67 -13.05 16.35
CA LEU A 220 -10.97 -13.19 15.08
C LEU A 220 -11.36 -14.49 14.34
N PRO A 221 -11.36 -14.50 13.00
CA PRO A 221 -11.69 -15.67 12.19
C PRO A 221 -10.80 -16.89 12.45
N THR A 222 -11.39 -18.07 12.57
CA THR A 222 -10.67 -19.32 12.91
C THR A 222 -9.80 -19.86 11.79
N LEU A 223 -10.23 -19.74 10.54
CA LEU A 223 -9.43 -20.10 9.38
C LEU A 223 -9.81 -19.18 8.23
N MET A 224 -8.79 -18.66 7.53
CA MET A 224 -8.99 -17.84 6.36
C MET A 224 -8.55 -18.62 5.12
N THR A 225 -9.46 -18.81 4.15
CA THR A 225 -9.11 -19.35 2.84
C THR A 225 -8.83 -18.20 1.88
N PHE A 226 -8.11 -18.49 0.79
CA PHE A 226 -7.79 -17.47 -0.21
C PHE A 226 -9.05 -16.95 -0.90
N GLU A 227 -10.02 -17.84 -1.16
CA GLU A 227 -11.26 -17.56 -1.87
C GLU A 227 -12.14 -16.60 -1.06
N ILE A 228 -12.29 -16.85 0.24
CA ILE A 228 -13.03 -15.98 1.16
C ILE A 228 -12.30 -14.65 1.31
N ALA A 229 -10.98 -14.68 1.51
CA ALA A 229 -10.16 -13.49 1.70
C ALA A 229 -10.19 -12.53 0.50
N MET A 230 -10.30 -13.08 -0.71
CA MET A 230 -10.29 -12.30 -1.95
C MET A 230 -11.63 -11.62 -2.24
N ASN A 231 -12.71 -11.99 -1.55
CA ASN A 231 -14.04 -11.41 -1.73
C ASN A 231 -14.28 -10.30 -0.68
N PRO A 232 -14.28 -9.02 -1.05
CA PRO A 232 -14.54 -7.92 -0.11
C PRO A 232 -15.98 -7.90 0.44
N GLU A 233 -16.90 -8.61 -0.21
CA GLU A 233 -18.30 -8.76 0.23
C GLU A 233 -18.49 -9.96 1.16
N SER A 234 -17.43 -10.71 1.46
CA SER A 234 -17.48 -11.77 2.44
C SER A 234 -17.85 -11.22 3.82
N GLY A 235 -18.69 -11.96 4.56
CA GLY A 235 -18.98 -11.67 5.97
C GLY A 235 -17.74 -11.59 6.87
N LEU A 236 -16.59 -12.11 6.40
CA LEU A 236 -15.27 -11.95 7.01
C LEU A 236 -14.92 -10.46 7.26
N TRP A 237 -15.35 -9.57 6.36
CA TRP A 237 -15.01 -8.15 6.39
C TRP A 237 -16.08 -7.27 7.00
N SER A 238 -17.14 -7.85 7.58
CA SER A 238 -18.26 -7.08 8.18
C SER A 238 -17.83 -6.06 9.25
N GLN A 239 -16.71 -6.31 9.95
CA GLN A 239 -16.11 -5.36 10.90
C GLN A 239 -15.15 -4.35 10.23
N HIS A 240 -14.68 -4.65 9.03
CA HIS A 240 -13.71 -3.85 8.25
C HIS A 240 -14.39 -3.08 7.11
N SER A 241 -15.68 -3.29 6.88
CA SER A 241 -16.45 -2.42 6.02
C SER A 241 -16.43 -1.06 6.70
N VAL A 242 -15.50 -0.21 6.28
CA VAL A 242 -15.70 1.23 6.30
C VAL A 242 -17.11 1.37 5.75
N SER A 243 -18.04 1.80 6.61
CA SER A 243 -19.42 2.02 6.21
C SER A 243 -19.32 2.76 4.88
N HIS A 244 -19.74 2.09 3.80
CA HIS A 244 -19.86 2.71 2.48
C HIS A 244 -21.07 3.63 2.53
N ASP A 245 -21.09 4.48 3.56
CA ASP A 245 -22.06 5.50 3.77
C ASP A 245 -22.00 6.40 2.54
N ALA A 246 -23.17 6.86 2.10
CA ALA A 246 -23.29 7.77 0.97
C ALA A 246 -22.35 8.97 1.16
N ALA A 247 -22.16 9.40 2.41
CA ALA A 247 -21.20 10.42 2.81
C ALA A 247 -19.74 10.09 2.41
N PHE A 248 -19.25 8.85 2.64
CA PHE A 248 -17.89 8.47 2.28
C PHE A 248 -17.68 8.46 0.76
N GLN A 249 -18.66 7.95 0.01
CA GLN A 249 -18.59 7.92 -1.46
C GLN A 249 -18.59 9.34 -2.06
N LEU A 250 -19.40 10.25 -1.49
CA LEU A 250 -19.40 11.66 -1.85
C LEU A 250 -18.05 12.32 -1.56
N LYS A 251 -17.50 12.10 -0.35
CA LYS A 251 -16.17 12.62 0.02
C LYS A 251 -15.07 12.12 -0.92
N GLN A 252 -15.08 10.83 -1.25
CA GLN A 252 -14.14 10.23 -2.19
C GLN A 252 -14.26 10.85 -3.58
N ARG A 253 -15.47 11.05 -4.09
CA ARG A 253 -15.70 11.66 -5.40
C ARG A 253 -15.22 13.11 -5.44
N LEU A 254 -15.51 13.90 -4.40
CA LEU A 254 -14.96 15.26 -4.25
C LEU A 254 -13.44 15.27 -4.30
N PHE A 255 -12.79 14.38 -3.54
CA PHE A 255 -11.33 14.28 -3.51
C PHE A 255 -10.74 13.93 -4.88
N VAL A 256 -11.34 12.97 -5.58
CA VAL A 256 -10.90 12.55 -6.93
C VAL A 256 -11.03 13.70 -7.93
N LEU A 257 -12.15 14.41 -7.92
CA LEU A 257 -12.40 15.54 -8.83
C LEU A 257 -11.43 16.70 -8.57
N LEU A 258 -11.16 17.02 -7.29
CA LEU A 258 -10.18 18.03 -6.92
C LEU A 258 -8.77 17.64 -7.37
N SER A 259 -8.37 16.39 -7.13
CA SER A 259 -7.07 15.85 -7.56
C SER A 259 -6.92 15.87 -9.08
N LEU A 260 -8.00 15.57 -9.81
CA LEU A 260 -8.01 15.61 -11.27
C LEU A 260 -7.86 17.05 -11.80
N HIS A 261 -8.56 18.01 -11.20
CA HIS A 261 -8.43 19.43 -11.51
C HIS A 261 -6.99 19.94 -11.28
N ASP A 262 -6.39 19.60 -10.14
CA ASP A 262 -5.04 20.03 -9.79
C ASP A 262 -4.00 19.43 -10.74
N ARG A 263 -4.10 18.12 -11.00
CA ARG A 263 -3.22 17.44 -11.96
C ARG A 263 -3.33 18.01 -13.38
N ALA A 264 -4.55 18.30 -13.83
CA ALA A 264 -4.75 18.92 -15.15
C ALA A 264 -4.14 20.34 -15.18
N SER A 265 -4.25 21.10 -14.10
CA SER A 265 -3.60 22.41 -13.96
C SER A 265 -2.07 22.32 -13.99
N GLU A 266 -1.50 21.34 -13.29
CA GLU A 266 -0.06 21.06 -13.34
C GLU A 266 0.41 20.68 -14.74
N GLU A 267 -0.32 19.78 -15.42
CA GLU A 267 -0.01 19.37 -16.80
C GLU A 267 -0.03 20.58 -17.75
N MET A 268 -1.04 21.44 -17.64
CA MET A 268 -1.10 22.69 -18.41
C MET A 268 0.11 23.59 -18.14
N ASN A 269 0.52 23.74 -16.88
CA ASN A 269 1.68 24.56 -16.51
C ASN A 269 2.99 23.97 -17.05
N ILE A 270 3.14 22.64 -16.99
CA ILE A 270 4.31 21.94 -17.54
C ILE A 270 4.38 22.10 -19.06
N ILE A 271 3.24 22.04 -19.78
CA ILE A 271 3.20 22.20 -21.23
C ILE A 271 3.40 23.66 -21.66
N LYS A 272 2.88 24.63 -20.91
CA LYS A 272 3.03 26.06 -21.24
C LYS A 272 4.46 26.57 -21.07
N ARG A 273 5.20 26.09 -20.07
CA ARG A 273 6.61 26.49 -19.82
C ARG A 273 7.53 26.35 -21.05
N PRO A 274 7.54 25.22 -21.79
CA PRO A 274 8.32 25.08 -23.02
C PRO A 274 7.68 25.78 -24.23
N VAL A 275 6.35 25.90 -24.31
CA VAL A 275 5.67 26.55 -25.45
C VAL A 275 5.95 28.06 -25.51
N CYS A 276 6.14 28.74 -24.38
CA CYS A 276 6.54 30.15 -24.37
C CYS A 276 7.99 30.36 -24.84
N ARG A 277 8.90 29.42 -24.54
CA ARG A 277 10.31 29.52 -24.97
C ARG A 277 10.53 29.30 -26.46
N VAL A 278 9.63 28.58 -27.15
CA VAL A 278 9.75 28.32 -28.60
C VAL A 278 9.13 29.44 -29.45
N ARG A 279 8.44 30.41 -28.84
CA ARG A 279 7.83 31.55 -29.55
C ARG A 279 8.64 32.85 -29.49
N GLU A 280 9.72 32.86 -28.72
CA GLU A 280 10.59 34.03 -28.52
C GLU A 280 11.88 33.96 -29.36
N ASP A 281 12.10 32.87 -30.10
CA ASP A 281 13.14 32.70 -31.12
C ASP A 281 12.51 32.64 -32.52
#